data_AF-A0A821EP85-F1
#
_entry.id   AF-A0A821EP85-F1
#
_cell.length_a   1.000
_cell.length_b   1.000
_cell.length_c   1.000
_cell.angle_alpha   90.00
_cell.angle_beta   90.00
_cell.angle_gamma   90.00
#
_symmetry.space_group_name_H-M   'P 1'
#
loop_
_entity.id
_entity.type
_entity.pdbx_description
1 polymer ?
#
loop_
_entity_poly.entity_id
_entity_poly.type
_entity_poly.pdbx_seq_one_letter_code
_entity_poly.pdbx_strand_id
1 'polypeptide(L)'
;MLFISHAKQLLAGSPSTSLSIYYRYYWVSFDPINVAEGLFAIANIFSFSRICFLLPAFQHLGPLQISLGRMMSDIGKFIIIFLIIFCGFMFGLNNLFWYYKETVRKNVEITHHASGDDLSAEKHFGTMATTFKTVFWSLFGLAEKEGVELQKYNKRFTEIVGYLIYGAFNIANVIVLLNMLIAMMSKSYETIEEHADVEWKFAR
;
A
#
# COMPACT_ATOMS: atom_id res chain seq x y z
N MET A 1 -23.62 23.36 15.98
CA MET A 1 -23.34 24.80 15.76
C MET A 1 -23.00 25.55 17.06
N LEU A 2 -23.64 25.26 18.20
CA LEU A 2 -23.35 25.92 19.49
C LEU A 2 -21.96 25.62 20.09
N PHE A 3 -21.43 24.41 19.93
CA PHE A 3 -20.12 24.03 20.50
C PHE A 3 -18.92 24.73 19.82
N ILE A 4 -19.04 25.04 18.53
CA ILE A 4 -18.01 25.79 17.78
C ILE A 4 -17.94 27.24 18.29
N SER A 5 -19.08 27.81 18.70
CA SER A 5 -19.15 29.16 19.28
C SER A 5 -18.47 29.24 20.65
N HIS A 6 -18.67 28.22 21.49
CA HIS A 6 -18.07 28.18 22.84
C HIS A 6 -16.55 27.94 22.80
N ALA A 7 -16.06 27.14 21.86
CA ALA A 7 -14.62 26.97 21.65
C ALA A 7 -13.94 28.25 21.15
N LYS A 8 -14.64 29.09 20.36
CA LYS A 8 -14.13 30.41 19.93
C LYS A 8 -13.94 31.38 21.09
N GLN A 9 -14.81 31.34 22.11
CA GLN A 9 -14.73 32.24 23.27
C GLN A 9 -13.59 31.90 24.23
N LEU A 10 -13.25 30.61 24.39
CA LEU A 10 -12.19 30.17 25.30
C LEU A 10 -10.77 30.33 24.73
N LEU A 11 -10.62 30.50 23.41
CA LEU A 11 -9.32 30.51 22.72
C LEU A 11 -8.94 31.89 22.15
N ALA A 12 -9.69 32.95 22.49
CA ALA A 12 -9.49 34.32 22.00
C ALA A 12 -8.14 34.95 22.42
N GLY A 13 -7.37 34.32 23.31
CA GLY A 13 -6.03 34.74 23.73
C GLY A 13 -4.88 33.89 23.20
N SER A 14 -5.15 32.87 22.37
CA SER A 14 -4.13 31.92 21.90
C SER A 14 -3.59 32.35 20.53
N PRO A 15 -2.27 32.21 20.24
CA PRO A 15 -1.69 32.58 18.95
C PRO A 15 -2.44 31.88 17.81
N SER A 16 -2.76 32.60 16.74
CA SER A 16 -3.64 32.15 15.63
C SER A 16 -3.30 30.76 15.08
N THR A 17 -2.03 30.37 15.12
CA THR A 17 -1.53 29.04 14.71
C THR A 17 -2.02 27.90 15.61
N SER A 18 -2.14 28.12 16.92
CA SER A 18 -2.65 27.10 17.86
C SER A 18 -4.15 26.84 17.68
N LEU A 19 -4.90 27.89 17.31
CA LEU A 19 -6.33 27.81 17.04
C LEU A 19 -6.62 27.00 15.76
N SER A 20 -5.84 27.22 14.69
CA SER A 20 -6.01 26.49 13.43
C SER A 20 -5.67 25.00 13.56
N ILE A 21 -4.63 24.65 14.34
CA ILE A 21 -4.28 23.25 14.64
C ILE A 21 -5.41 22.56 15.43
N TYR A 22 -5.99 23.24 16.41
CA TYR A 22 -7.09 22.69 17.21
C TYR A 22 -8.34 22.42 16.36
N TYR A 23 -8.71 23.32 15.45
CA TYR A 23 -9.83 23.11 14.54
C TYR A 23 -9.60 21.95 13.57
N ARG A 24 -8.37 21.76 13.10
CA ARG A 24 -8.00 20.70 12.15
C ARG A 24 -8.21 19.29 12.71
N TYR A 25 -8.05 19.10 14.02
CA TYR A 25 -8.27 17.80 14.66
C TYR A 25 -9.73 17.29 14.56
N TYR A 26 -10.70 18.20 14.46
CA TYR A 26 -12.14 17.87 14.42
C TYR A 26 -12.72 17.84 13.00
N TRP A 27 -11.87 17.96 11.97
CA TRP A 27 -12.34 17.89 10.60
C TRP A 27 -12.81 16.48 10.23
N VAL A 28 -13.80 16.43 9.34
CA VAL A 28 -14.25 15.17 8.75
C VAL A 28 -13.11 14.61 7.90
N SER A 29 -12.96 13.28 7.85
CA SER A 29 -11.85 12.62 7.14
C SER A 29 -11.70 13.05 5.67
N PHE A 30 -12.81 13.40 5.01
CA PHE A 30 -12.85 13.87 3.62
C PHE A 30 -13.12 15.38 3.50
N ASP A 31 -12.66 16.18 4.47
CA ASP A 31 -12.75 17.63 4.37
C ASP A 31 -12.02 18.14 3.11
N PRO A 32 -12.63 19.05 2.32
CA PRO A 32 -12.05 19.55 1.07
C PRO A 32 -10.62 20.07 1.20
N ILE A 33 -10.25 20.65 2.34
CA ILE A 33 -8.90 21.16 2.58
C ILE A 33 -7.87 20.04 2.78
N ASN A 34 -8.22 18.93 3.44
CA ASN A 34 -7.34 17.78 3.62
C ASN A 34 -7.10 17.09 2.26
N VAL A 35 -8.15 17.00 1.44
CA VAL A 35 -8.06 16.51 0.06
C VAL A 35 -7.17 17.44 -0.78
N ALA A 36 -7.36 18.76 -0.67
CA ALA A 36 -6.55 19.74 -1.39
C ALA A 36 -5.07 19.68 -1.00
N GLU A 37 -4.74 19.59 0.30
CA GLU A 37 -3.36 19.44 0.76
C GLU A 37 -2.75 18.10 0.32
N GLY A 38 -3.51 17.01 0.36
CA GLY A 38 -3.06 15.70 -0.13
C GLY A 38 -2.76 15.71 -1.63
N LEU A 39 -3.66 16.29 -2.44
CA LEU A 39 -3.45 16.45 -3.88
C LEU A 39 -2.28 17.41 -4.18
N PHE A 40 -2.12 18.47 -3.39
CA PHE A 40 -0.99 19.39 -3.52
C PHE A 40 0.35 18.69 -3.25
N ALA A 41 0.42 17.82 -2.23
CA ALA A 41 1.60 17.00 -1.98
C ALA A 41 1.94 16.07 -3.16
N ILE A 42 0.93 15.38 -3.71
CA ILE A 42 1.10 14.52 -4.89
C ILE A 42 1.54 15.35 -6.11
N ALA A 43 0.94 16.52 -6.34
CA ALA A 43 1.28 17.41 -7.43
C ALA A 43 2.74 17.91 -7.32
N ASN A 44 3.22 18.19 -6.11
CA ASN A 44 4.62 18.56 -5.88
C ASN A 44 5.58 17.43 -6.26
N ILE A 45 5.28 16.18 -5.89
CA ILE A 45 6.08 15.02 -6.30
C ILE A 45 6.15 14.92 -7.82
N PHE A 46 5.02 15.04 -8.52
CA PHE A 46 5.01 15.02 -9.99
C PHE A 46 5.74 16.22 -10.60
N SER A 47 5.66 17.40 -9.98
CA SER A 47 6.36 18.60 -10.43
C SER A 47 7.88 18.38 -10.41
N PHE A 48 8.43 17.86 -9.30
CA PHE A 48 9.84 17.52 -9.21
C PHE A 48 10.22 16.35 -10.12
N SER A 49 9.33 15.36 -10.31
CA SER A 49 9.57 14.26 -11.24
C SER A 49 9.76 14.74 -12.69
N ARG A 50 9.24 15.91 -13.08
CA ARG A 50 9.47 16.47 -14.43
C ARG A 50 10.91 16.83 -14.70
N ILE A 51 11.74 17.02 -13.67
CA ILE A 51 13.19 17.20 -13.83
C ILE A 51 13.78 15.99 -14.55
N CYS A 52 13.17 14.80 -14.43
CA CYS A 52 13.60 13.63 -15.16
C CYS A 52 13.55 13.80 -16.69
N PHE A 53 12.70 14.70 -17.23
CA PHE A 53 12.66 15.00 -18.66
C PHE A 53 13.85 15.83 -19.16
N LEU A 54 14.69 16.35 -18.26
CA LEU A 54 15.94 17.05 -18.61
C LEU A 54 17.14 16.10 -18.72
N LEU A 55 17.05 14.86 -18.21
CA LEU A 55 18.11 13.87 -18.33
C LEU A 55 18.55 13.55 -19.78
N PRO A 56 17.72 13.64 -20.85
CA PRO A 56 18.16 13.36 -22.22
C PRO A 56 19.16 14.38 -22.77
N ALA A 57 19.19 15.58 -22.19
CA ALA A 57 20.10 16.64 -22.60
C ALA A 57 21.57 16.32 -22.27
N PHE A 58 21.82 15.42 -21.32
CA PHE A 58 23.18 14.99 -20.95
C PHE A 58 23.61 13.75 -21.74
N GLN A 59 24.82 13.79 -22.30
CA GLN A 59 25.34 12.73 -23.19
C GLN A 59 25.44 11.34 -22.53
N HIS A 60 25.64 11.27 -21.21
CA HIS A 60 25.71 10.00 -20.47
C HIS A 60 24.36 9.53 -19.91
N LEU A 61 23.40 10.44 -19.70
CA LEU A 61 22.14 10.11 -19.03
C LEU A 61 20.98 9.90 -20.03
N GLY A 62 21.11 10.38 -21.26
CA GLY A 62 20.07 10.23 -22.28
C GLY A 62 19.79 8.80 -22.72
N PRO A 63 20.82 8.01 -23.12
CA PRO A 63 20.61 6.59 -23.45
C PRO A 63 20.00 5.81 -22.28
N LEU A 64 20.41 6.11 -21.04
CA LEU A 64 19.87 5.50 -19.83
C LEU A 64 18.38 5.82 -19.61
N GLN A 65 17.94 7.04 -19.89
CA GLN A 65 16.52 7.39 -19.76
C GLN A 65 15.65 6.71 -20.82
N ILE A 66 16.15 6.58 -22.05
CA ILE A 66 15.43 5.88 -23.12
C ILE A 66 15.30 4.40 -22.77
N SER A 67 16.37 3.77 -22.25
CA SER A 67 16.30 2.40 -21.77
C SER A 67 15.31 2.23 -20.62
N LEU A 68 15.34 3.13 -19.63
CA LEU A 68 14.38 3.14 -18.53
C LEU A 68 12.93 3.24 -19.02
N GLY A 69 12.63 4.13 -19.97
CA GLY A 69 11.28 4.29 -20.51
C GLY A 69 10.73 3.03 -21.19
N ARG A 70 11.59 2.31 -21.92
CA ARG A 70 11.22 1.05 -22.57
C ARG A 70 11.06 -0.10 -21.58
N MET A 71 11.98 -0.22 -20.63
CA MET A 71 11.88 -1.20 -19.53
C MET A 71 10.59 -1.02 -18.72
N MET A 72 10.16 0.23 -18.46
CA MET A 72 8.90 0.53 -17.77
C MET A 72 7.66 -0.06 -18.45
N SER A 73 7.65 -0.16 -19.78
CA SER A 73 6.54 -0.81 -20.52
C SER A 73 6.49 -2.31 -20.25
N ASP A 74 7.64 -2.96 -20.17
CA ASP A 74 7.73 -4.39 -19.86
C ASP A 74 7.39 -4.69 -18.39
N ILE A 75 7.87 -3.84 -17.47
CA ILE A 75 7.46 -3.89 -16.05
C ILE A 75 5.94 -3.74 -15.92
N GLY A 76 5.31 -2.83 -16.69
CA GLY A 76 3.87 -2.62 -16.64
C GLY A 76 3.06 -3.89 -16.94
N LYS A 77 3.47 -4.67 -17.96
CA LYS A 77 2.85 -5.95 -18.31
C LYS A 77 2.98 -6.96 -17.17
N PHE A 78 4.14 -6.98 -16.51
CA PHE A 78 4.40 -7.84 -15.35
C PHE A 78 3.52 -7.48 -14.15
N ILE A 79 3.39 -6.19 -13.85
CA ILE A 79 2.57 -5.69 -12.74
C ILE A 79 1.12 -6.18 -12.87
N ILE A 80 0.58 -6.28 -14.08
CA ILE A 80 -0.78 -6.79 -14.29
C ILE A 80 -0.91 -8.24 -13.80
N ILE A 81 0.02 -9.12 -14.20
CA ILE A 81 0.02 -10.53 -13.77
C ILE A 81 0.18 -10.62 -12.26
N PHE A 82 1.11 -9.83 -11.70
CA PHE A 82 1.31 -9.74 -10.26
C PHE A 82 0.03 -9.30 -9.52
N LEU A 83 -0.68 -8.28 -10.01
CA LEU A 83 -1.91 -7.79 -9.40
C LEU A 83 -3.02 -8.85 -9.40
N ILE A 84 -3.12 -9.69 -10.43
CA ILE A 84 -4.08 -10.81 -10.46
C ILE A 84 -3.79 -11.80 -9.33
N ILE A 85 -2.53 -12.20 -9.19
CA ILE A 85 -2.08 -13.13 -8.14
C ILE A 85 -2.30 -12.49 -6.76
N PHE A 86 -1.85 -11.25 -6.58
CA PHE A 86 -1.98 -10.47 -5.35
C PHE A 86 -3.44 -10.36 -4.90
N CYS A 87 -4.34 -9.98 -5.79
CA CYS A 87 -5.77 -9.90 -5.49
C CYS A 87 -6.35 -11.26 -5.12
N GLY A 88 -5.95 -12.35 -5.80
CA GLY A 88 -6.38 -13.71 -5.48
C GLY A 88 -6.05 -14.10 -4.03
N PHE A 89 -4.82 -13.85 -3.60
CA PHE A 89 -4.39 -14.09 -2.21
C PHE A 89 -5.09 -13.16 -1.21
N MET A 90 -5.27 -11.88 -1.56
CA MET A 90 -5.99 -10.91 -0.73
C MET A 90 -7.43 -11.35 -0.47
N PHE A 91 -8.16 -11.77 -1.51
CA PHE A 91 -9.52 -12.29 -1.38
C PHE A 91 -9.56 -13.61 -0.60
N GLY A 92 -8.60 -14.52 -0.83
CA GLY A 92 -8.50 -15.78 -0.11
C GLY A 92 -8.32 -15.59 1.40
N LEU A 93 -7.41 -14.71 1.81
CA LEU A 93 -7.17 -14.38 3.23
C LEU A 93 -8.37 -13.64 3.84
N ASN A 94 -8.94 -12.66 3.13
CA ASN A 94 -10.09 -11.93 3.64
C ASN A 94 -11.31 -12.85 3.83
N ASN A 95 -11.58 -13.76 2.91
CA ASN A 95 -12.68 -14.72 3.03
C ASN A 95 -12.45 -15.70 4.20
N LEU A 96 -11.21 -16.15 4.42
CA LEU A 96 -10.87 -17.03 5.54
C LEU A 96 -11.09 -16.37 6.90
N PHE A 97 -10.72 -15.08 7.03
CA PHE A 97 -10.72 -14.37 8.32
C PHE A 97 -11.92 -13.45 8.55
N TRP A 98 -12.73 -13.15 7.53
CA TRP A 98 -13.91 -12.29 7.62
C TRP A 98 -14.87 -12.69 8.76
N TYR A 99 -15.06 -13.99 8.96
CA TYR A 99 -15.97 -14.53 9.99
C TYR A 99 -15.50 -14.28 11.42
N TYR A 100 -14.21 -14.01 11.63
CA TYR A 100 -13.61 -13.79 12.96
C TYR A 100 -13.63 -12.32 13.39
N LYS A 101 -14.19 -11.43 12.56
CA LYS A 101 -14.39 -10.02 12.91
C LYS A 101 -15.35 -9.88 14.09
N GLU A 102 -15.02 -9.03 15.06
CA GLU A 102 -15.77 -8.84 16.31
C GLU A 102 -17.25 -8.52 16.06
N THR A 103 -17.55 -7.70 15.04
CA THR A 103 -18.92 -7.33 14.69
C THR A 103 -19.76 -8.51 14.21
N VAL A 104 -19.16 -9.47 13.51
CA VAL A 104 -19.86 -10.68 13.04
C VAL A 104 -19.92 -11.70 14.17
N ARG A 105 -18.81 -11.85 14.90
CA ARG A 105 -18.65 -12.75 16.04
C ARG A 105 -19.66 -12.48 17.15
N LYS A 106 -19.82 -11.23 17.59
CA LYS A 106 -20.76 -10.84 18.66
C LYS A 106 -22.22 -11.21 18.38
N ASN A 107 -22.60 -11.38 17.11
CA ASN A 107 -23.95 -11.75 16.71
C ASN A 107 -24.18 -13.27 16.67
N VAL A 108 -23.11 -14.08 16.71
CA VAL A 108 -23.18 -15.54 16.48
C VAL A 108 -22.62 -16.34 17.67
N GLU A 109 -21.70 -15.78 18.45
CA GLU A 109 -21.14 -16.45 19.62
C GLU A 109 -22.12 -16.49 20.80
N ILE A 110 -22.42 -17.70 21.26
CA ILE A 110 -23.23 -17.98 22.46
C ILE A 110 -22.42 -17.75 23.74
N THR A 111 -21.08 -17.82 23.66
CA THR A 111 -20.16 -17.57 24.79
C THR A 111 -19.46 -16.23 24.61
N HIS A 112 -19.79 -15.25 25.45
CA HIS A 112 -19.14 -13.95 25.42
C HIS A 112 -17.71 -14.04 25.96
N HIS A 113 -16.73 -14.13 25.07
CA HIS A 113 -15.34 -13.83 25.41
C HIS A 113 -15.19 -12.31 25.60
N ALA A 114 -14.47 -11.91 26.66
CA ALA A 114 -14.37 -10.51 27.10
C ALA A 114 -13.97 -9.56 25.96
N SER A 115 -14.64 -8.41 25.91
CA SER A 115 -14.58 -7.35 24.89
C SER A 115 -13.25 -6.59 24.79
N GLY A 116 -12.13 -7.21 25.17
CA GLY A 116 -10.79 -6.60 25.19
C GLY A 116 -9.68 -7.53 24.69
N ASP A 117 -10.03 -8.69 24.14
CA ASP A 117 -9.08 -9.59 23.48
C ASP A 117 -9.00 -9.27 22.00
N ASP A 118 -8.13 -8.32 21.66
CA ASP A 118 -7.78 -8.00 20.27
C ASP A 118 -7.23 -9.26 19.59
N LEU A 119 -8.00 -9.81 18.65
CA LEU A 119 -7.53 -10.89 17.79
C LEU A 119 -6.63 -10.30 16.71
N SER A 120 -5.35 -10.70 16.66
CA SER A 120 -4.42 -10.22 15.63
C SER A 120 -4.99 -10.42 14.21
N ALA A 121 -5.58 -11.59 13.94
CA ALA A 121 -6.23 -11.87 12.66
C ALA A 121 -7.37 -10.91 12.29
N GLU A 122 -8.12 -10.38 13.27
CA GLU A 122 -9.16 -9.40 13.02
C GLU A 122 -8.57 -8.05 12.58
N LYS A 123 -7.55 -7.58 13.29
CA LYS A 123 -6.88 -6.30 13.00
C LYS A 123 -6.25 -6.30 11.61
N HIS A 124 -5.71 -7.44 11.18
CA HIS A 124 -4.99 -7.57 9.93
C HIS A 124 -5.85 -8.00 8.73
N PHE A 125 -6.90 -8.80 8.94
CA PHE A 125 -7.68 -9.42 7.85
C PHE A 125 -9.20 -9.21 7.93
N GLY A 126 -9.72 -8.50 8.94
CA GLY A 126 -11.16 -8.36 9.17
C GLY A 126 -11.92 -7.55 8.10
N THR A 127 -11.25 -6.69 7.32
CA THR A 127 -11.86 -5.94 6.21
C THR A 127 -10.96 -6.03 4.98
N MET A 128 -11.53 -5.88 3.77
CA MET A 128 -10.71 -5.89 2.54
C MET A 128 -9.61 -4.83 2.56
N ALA A 129 -9.89 -3.62 3.06
CA ALA A 129 -8.90 -2.55 3.15
C ALA A 129 -7.76 -2.86 4.13
N THR A 130 -8.05 -3.50 5.27
CA THR A 130 -7.01 -3.90 6.24
C THR A 130 -6.20 -5.08 5.71
N THR A 131 -6.88 -6.04 5.05
CA THR A 131 -6.22 -7.16 4.36
C THR A 131 -5.28 -6.66 3.28
N PHE A 132 -5.72 -5.71 2.44
CA PHE A 132 -4.88 -5.05 1.45
C PHE A 132 -3.65 -4.43 2.09
N LYS A 133 -3.82 -3.66 3.18
CA LYS A 133 -2.70 -3.03 3.90
C LYS A 133 -1.70 -4.09 4.39
N THR A 134 -2.16 -5.14 5.06
CA THR A 134 -1.29 -6.20 5.59
C THR A 134 -0.53 -6.93 4.48
N VAL A 135 -1.24 -7.33 3.42
CA VAL A 135 -0.65 -8.06 2.27
C VAL A 135 0.25 -7.15 1.42
N PHE A 136 -0.02 -5.84 1.38
CA PHE A 136 0.85 -4.86 0.71
C PHE A 136 2.17 -4.66 1.49
N TRP A 137 2.10 -4.47 2.80
CA TRP A 137 3.31 -4.28 3.61
C TRP A 137 4.13 -5.57 3.75
N SER A 138 3.52 -6.75 3.62
CA SER A 138 4.25 -8.01 3.56
C SER A 138 5.11 -8.14 2.31
N LEU A 139 4.80 -7.42 1.22
CA LEU A 139 5.65 -7.38 0.03
C LEU A 139 7.08 -6.91 0.33
N PHE A 140 7.20 -5.98 1.28
CA PHE A 140 8.45 -5.39 1.73
C PHE A 140 9.02 -6.06 2.98
N GLY A 141 8.40 -7.15 3.45
CA GLY A 141 8.79 -7.83 4.69
C GLY A 141 8.43 -7.08 5.97
N LEU A 142 7.58 -6.05 5.90
CA LEU A 142 7.18 -5.22 7.04
C LEU A 142 5.90 -5.70 7.74
N ALA A 143 5.32 -6.82 7.29
CA ALA A 143 4.13 -7.35 7.92
C ALA A 143 4.45 -8.19 9.17
N GLU A 144 3.68 -7.97 10.21
CA GLU A 144 3.75 -8.72 11.48
C GLU A 144 3.41 -10.20 11.24
N LYS A 145 4.35 -11.09 11.61
CA LYS A 145 4.19 -12.55 11.48
C LYS A 145 3.07 -13.10 12.37
N GLU A 146 2.79 -12.39 13.46
CA GLU A 146 1.73 -12.68 14.43
C GLU A 146 0.34 -12.25 13.91
N GLY A 147 0.26 -11.62 12.74
CA GLY A 147 -1.00 -11.11 12.19
C GLY A 147 -2.02 -12.19 11.81
N VAL A 148 -1.60 -13.46 11.71
CA VAL A 148 -2.45 -14.62 11.37
C VAL A 148 -2.88 -15.39 12.62
N GLU A 149 -2.32 -15.06 13.78
CA GLU A 149 -2.53 -15.82 15.01
C GLU A 149 -3.95 -15.70 15.52
N LEU A 150 -4.52 -16.87 15.82
CA LEU A 150 -5.82 -17.02 16.45
C LEU A 150 -5.61 -17.51 17.89
N GLN A 151 -4.68 -16.88 18.63
CA GLN A 151 -4.14 -17.38 19.92
C GLN A 151 -5.21 -17.80 20.95
N LYS A 152 -6.44 -17.29 20.87
CA LYS A 152 -7.51 -17.54 21.84
C LYS A 152 -8.64 -18.44 21.36
N TYR A 153 -8.71 -18.76 20.07
CA TYR A 153 -9.69 -19.71 19.55
C TYR A 153 -8.99 -21.03 19.29
N ASN A 154 -9.48 -22.12 19.89
CA ASN A 154 -8.96 -23.48 19.68
C ASN A 154 -9.32 -24.02 18.27
N LYS A 155 -9.13 -23.19 17.23
CA LYS A 155 -9.42 -23.43 15.81
C LYS A 155 -8.10 -23.59 15.06
N ARG A 156 -7.30 -24.56 15.50
CA ARG A 156 -5.98 -24.89 14.94
C ARG A 156 -6.00 -25.08 13.41
N PHE A 157 -7.08 -25.63 12.87
CA PHE A 157 -7.19 -25.86 11.42
C PHE A 157 -7.19 -24.56 10.62
N THR A 158 -8.01 -23.57 11.00
CA THR A 158 -8.09 -22.27 10.31
C THR A 158 -6.76 -21.53 10.38
N GLU A 159 -6.12 -21.57 11.55
CA GLU A 159 -4.81 -20.95 11.77
C GLU A 159 -3.73 -21.57 10.87
N ILE A 160 -3.66 -22.90 10.80
CA ILE A 160 -2.75 -23.61 9.90
C ILE A 160 -3.01 -23.23 8.44
N VAL A 161 -4.27 -23.21 8.01
CA VAL A 161 -4.64 -22.82 6.64
C VAL A 161 -4.24 -21.36 6.37
N GLY A 162 -4.45 -20.46 7.33
CA GLY A 162 -4.03 -19.07 7.24
C GLY A 162 -2.52 -18.92 7.07
N TYR A 163 -1.74 -19.63 7.89
CA TYR A 163 -0.27 -19.64 7.77
C TYR A 163 0.20 -20.24 6.44
N LEU A 164 -0.46 -21.28 5.95
CA LEU A 164 -0.13 -21.87 4.66
C LEU A 164 -0.40 -20.91 3.49
N ILE A 165 -1.57 -20.26 3.46
CA ILE A 165 -1.91 -19.29 2.41
C ILE A 165 -0.97 -18.08 2.47
N TYR A 166 -0.72 -17.56 3.67
CA TYR A 166 0.18 -16.42 3.87
C TYR A 166 1.64 -16.76 3.56
N GLY A 167 2.10 -17.96 3.92
CA GLY A 167 3.43 -18.48 3.56
C GLY A 167 3.58 -18.67 2.06
N ALA A 168 2.59 -19.28 1.40
CA ALA A 168 2.56 -19.45 -0.04
C ALA A 168 2.56 -18.09 -0.78
N PHE A 169 1.82 -17.11 -0.28
CA PHE A 169 1.86 -15.73 -0.78
C PHE A 169 3.27 -15.14 -0.70
N ASN A 170 3.96 -15.26 0.45
CA ASN A 170 5.30 -14.71 0.61
C ASN A 170 6.35 -15.42 -0.28
N ILE A 171 6.23 -16.74 -0.45
CA ILE A 171 7.10 -17.49 -1.37
C ILE A 171 6.84 -17.06 -2.82
N ALA A 172 5.56 -17.00 -3.23
CA ALA A 172 5.18 -16.52 -4.54
C ALA A 172 5.66 -15.08 -4.76
N ASN A 173 5.56 -14.22 -3.75
CA ASN A 173 6.07 -12.86 -3.79
C ASN A 173 7.57 -12.82 -4.06
N VAL A 174 8.39 -13.57 -3.31
CA VAL A 174 9.85 -13.60 -3.53
C VAL A 174 10.19 -14.15 -4.93
N ILE A 175 9.56 -15.25 -5.34
CA ILE A 175 9.86 -15.90 -6.63
C ILE A 175 9.38 -15.06 -7.81
N VAL A 176 8.18 -14.48 -7.72
CA VAL A 176 7.58 -13.71 -8.79
C VAL A 176 8.14 -12.29 -8.77
N LEU A 177 7.99 -11.51 -7.70
CA LEU A 177 8.41 -10.10 -7.70
C LEU A 177 9.91 -9.90 -7.82
N LEU A 178 10.76 -10.69 -7.18
CA LEU A 178 12.20 -10.44 -7.25
C LEU A 178 12.82 -11.16 -8.44
N ASN A 179 12.63 -12.48 -8.54
CA ASN A 179 13.38 -13.26 -9.53
C ASN A 179 12.92 -13.02 -10.97
N MET A 180 11.60 -12.88 -11.21
CA MET A 180 11.10 -12.62 -12.57
C MET A 180 11.19 -11.15 -12.99
N LEU A 181 11.07 -10.20 -12.06
CA LEU A 181 11.26 -8.78 -12.36
C LEU A 181 12.72 -8.48 -12.71
N ILE A 182 13.67 -9.03 -11.95
CA ILE A 182 15.11 -8.88 -12.25
C ILE A 182 15.42 -9.52 -13.60
N ALA A 183 14.92 -10.74 -13.86
CA ALA A 183 15.16 -11.42 -15.13
C ALA A 183 14.61 -10.64 -16.34
N MET A 184 13.42 -10.08 -16.24
CA MET A 184 12.86 -9.26 -17.32
C MET A 184 13.57 -7.92 -17.48
N MET A 185 14.00 -7.29 -16.37
CA MET A 185 14.80 -6.07 -16.41
C MET A 185 16.16 -6.31 -17.05
N SER A 186 16.88 -7.37 -16.69
CA SER A 186 18.17 -7.71 -17.29
C SER A 186 18.05 -7.99 -18.79
N LYS A 187 17.06 -8.81 -19.20
CA LYS A 187 16.84 -9.11 -20.62
C LYS A 187 16.44 -7.87 -21.43
N SER A 188 15.55 -7.05 -20.88
CA SER A 188 15.11 -5.81 -21.54
C SER A 188 16.27 -4.82 -21.63
N TYR A 189 17.09 -4.68 -20.58
CA TYR A 189 18.28 -3.82 -20.57
C TYR A 189 19.29 -4.21 -21.67
N GLU A 190 19.68 -5.48 -21.74
CA GLU A 190 20.62 -5.98 -22.77
C GLU A 190 20.10 -5.72 -24.20
N THR A 191 18.80 -5.92 -24.42
CA THR A 191 18.20 -5.72 -25.75
C THR A 191 18.12 -4.24 -26.14
N ILE A 192 17.98 -3.33 -25.16
CA ILE A 192 17.80 -1.90 -25.42
C ILE A 192 19.13 -1.15 -25.51
N GLU A 193 20.16 -1.58 -24.76
CA GLU A 193 21.50 -0.96 -24.79
C GLU A 193 22.09 -0.95 -26.21
N GLU A 194 21.92 -2.04 -26.97
CA GLU A 194 22.43 -2.17 -28.34
C GLU A 194 21.85 -1.13 -29.33
N HIS A 195 20.70 -0.53 -29.01
CA HIS A 195 19.99 0.42 -29.89
C HIS A 195 19.83 1.82 -29.29
N ALA A 196 20.06 1.98 -27.98
CA ALA A 196 19.84 3.24 -27.26
C ALA A 196 20.76 4.38 -27.74
N ASP A 197 22.02 4.09 -28.07
CA ASP A 197 22.98 5.10 -28.53
C ASP A 197 22.63 5.69 -29.90
N VAL A 198 22.07 4.85 -30.79
CA VAL A 198 21.64 5.27 -32.12
C VAL A 198 20.38 6.12 -32.00
N GLU A 199 19.40 5.67 -31.24
CA GLU A 199 18.15 6.39 -31.02
C GLU A 199 18.32 7.71 -30.27
N TRP A 200 19.22 7.77 -29.29
CA TRP A 200 19.53 9.02 -28.60
C TRP A 200 20.10 10.07 -29.56
N LYS A 201 20.95 9.67 -30.50
CA LYS A 201 21.46 10.56 -31.56
C LYS A 201 20.38 11.00 -32.55
N PHE A 202 19.32 10.21 -32.74
CA PHE A 202 18.17 10.56 -33.59
C PHE A 202 17.13 11.45 -32.90
N ALA A 203 16.99 11.35 -31.57
CA ALA A 203 16.03 12.12 -30.78
C ALA A 203 16.54 13.52 -30.37
N ARG A 204 17.85 13.75 -30.46
CA ARG A 204 18.53 15.03 -30.23
C ARG A 204 18.69 15.81 -31.53
#